data_AF-A0A5S9XX41-F1
#
_entry.id   AF-A0A5S9XX41-F1
#
_cell.length_a   1.000
_cell.length_b   1.000
_cell.length_c   1.000
_cell.angle_alpha   90.00
_cell.angle_beta   90.00
_cell.angle_gamma   90.00
#
_symmetry.space_group_name_H-M   'P 1'
#
loop_
_entity.id
_entity.type
_entity.pdbx_description
1 polymer ?
#
loop_
_entity_poly.entity_id
_entity_poly.type
_entity_poly.pdbx_seq_one_letter_code
_entity_poly.pdbx_strand_id
1 'polypeptide(L)'
;MTQQLKFILTREEAASKGVSRPSDLVKLEEEAMILARAPISGVQDAVLGLASSDRIFLGVNVEFEGLPLHHSISAEQFLVANLALNFEQELHACLIPSRFYLESFEEDVPLLLVPQNNRLAHSDPFSAAEICSNPEHCSHLKCRALTAANKSYAQYSKCPSGVALICEGEVYRGWCIESAAYNLSLGPVQAALVDFMARSEGKGFGMITGAVLVEMNDANVSQEATARILLETIAPGCNFSVFRCHKTAEN
;
A
#
# COMPACT_ATOMS: atom_id res chain seq x y z
N MET A 1 19.24 -23.18 4.21
CA MET A 1 18.35 -22.11 4.65
C MET A 1 17.62 -21.62 3.42
N THR A 2 16.33 -21.96 3.29
CA THR A 2 15.51 -21.55 2.14
C THR A 2 15.24 -20.05 2.26
N GLN A 3 15.60 -19.27 1.25
CA GLN A 3 15.32 -17.83 1.22
C GLN A 3 13.80 -17.63 1.18
N GLN A 4 13.27 -16.80 2.10
CA GLN A 4 11.84 -16.50 2.16
C GLN A 4 11.37 -15.84 0.84
N LEU A 5 10.17 -16.21 0.39
CA LEU A 5 9.56 -15.63 -0.80
C LEU A 5 9.40 -14.11 -0.65
N LYS A 6 9.74 -13.35 -1.69
CA LYS A 6 9.53 -11.90 -1.74
C LYS A 6 8.10 -11.59 -2.18
N PHE A 7 7.58 -10.44 -1.76
CA PHE A 7 6.28 -9.92 -2.21
C PHE A 7 6.27 -9.48 -3.68
N ILE A 8 7.45 -9.33 -4.29
CA ILE A 8 7.63 -8.97 -5.69
C ILE A 8 8.75 -9.85 -6.24
N LEU A 9 8.49 -10.52 -7.35
CA LEU A 9 9.47 -11.35 -8.06
C LEU A 9 9.72 -10.77 -9.45
N THR A 10 10.98 -10.68 -9.84
CA THR A 10 11.32 -10.48 -11.26
C THR A 10 10.95 -11.70 -12.07
N ARG A 11 10.92 -11.55 -13.40
CA ARG A 11 10.69 -12.66 -14.33
C ARG A 11 11.72 -13.78 -14.14
N GLU A 12 12.98 -13.45 -13.89
CA GLU A 12 14.05 -14.42 -13.67
C GLU A 12 13.87 -15.15 -12.33
N GLU A 13 13.54 -14.41 -11.27
CA GLU A 13 13.25 -14.99 -9.95
C GLU A 13 12.05 -15.93 -10.02
N ALA A 14 10.99 -15.53 -10.72
CA ALA A 14 9.80 -16.34 -10.97
C ALA A 14 10.13 -17.61 -11.78
N ALA A 15 10.91 -17.48 -12.86
CA ALA A 15 11.35 -18.60 -13.69
C ALA A 15 12.19 -19.61 -12.89
N SER A 16 13.04 -19.13 -11.97
CA SER A 16 13.82 -19.99 -11.07
C SER A 16 12.94 -20.83 -10.13
N LYS A 17 11.71 -20.36 -9.86
CA LYS A 17 10.67 -21.07 -9.09
C LYS A 17 9.70 -21.85 -9.99
N GLY A 18 10.02 -22.00 -11.28
CA GLY A 18 9.24 -22.77 -12.23
C GLY A 18 7.99 -22.07 -12.76
N VAL A 19 7.91 -20.74 -12.66
CA VAL A 19 6.83 -19.94 -13.24
C VAL A 19 7.24 -19.44 -14.62
N SER A 20 6.64 -20.01 -15.67
CA SER A 20 6.97 -19.73 -17.08
C SER A 20 5.81 -19.14 -17.89
N ARG A 21 4.58 -19.36 -17.42
CA ARG A 21 3.33 -18.90 -18.01
C ARG A 21 2.38 -18.50 -16.89
N PRO A 22 1.30 -17.72 -17.18
CA PRO A 22 0.32 -17.34 -16.18
C PRO A 22 -0.10 -18.52 -15.33
N SER A 23 -0.57 -19.64 -15.90
CA SER A 23 -1.04 -20.84 -15.19
C SER A 23 -0.08 -21.44 -14.16
N ASP A 24 1.22 -21.12 -14.21
CA ASP A 24 2.19 -21.60 -13.23
C ASP A 24 2.17 -20.83 -11.88
N LEU A 25 1.44 -19.71 -11.73
CA LEU A 25 1.41 -18.93 -10.46
C LEU A 25 0.98 -19.79 -9.26
N VAL A 26 0.19 -20.84 -9.48
CA VAL A 26 -0.26 -21.79 -8.45
C VAL A 26 0.93 -22.44 -7.72
N LYS A 27 2.10 -22.55 -8.36
CA LYS A 27 3.31 -23.11 -7.75
C LYS A 27 3.86 -22.26 -6.62
N LEU A 28 3.48 -20.98 -6.55
CA LEU A 28 3.93 -20.04 -5.53
C LEU A 28 2.92 -19.87 -4.38
N GLU A 29 1.71 -20.43 -4.51
CA GLU A 29 0.60 -20.18 -3.59
C GLU A 29 0.92 -20.60 -2.15
N GLU A 30 1.42 -21.83 -1.96
CA GLU A 30 1.77 -22.33 -0.62
C GLU A 30 2.85 -21.49 0.06
N GLU A 31 3.89 -21.09 -0.68
CA GLU A 31 4.94 -20.23 -0.15
C GLU A 31 4.42 -18.80 0.14
N ALA A 32 3.48 -18.30 -0.67
CA ALA A 32 2.87 -16.98 -0.49
C ALA A 32 1.97 -16.93 0.76
N MET A 33 1.18 -17.98 1.02
CA MET A 33 0.29 -18.06 2.20
C MET A 33 1.06 -17.94 3.52
N ILE A 34 2.32 -18.39 3.58
CA ILE A 34 3.18 -18.27 4.77
C ILE A 34 3.46 -16.80 5.12
N LEU A 35 3.34 -15.87 4.16
CA LEU A 35 3.56 -14.44 4.37
C LEU A 35 2.37 -13.73 5.02
N ALA A 36 1.20 -14.37 5.09
CA ALA A 36 0.00 -13.83 5.71
C ALA A 36 0.20 -13.56 7.21
N ARG A 37 -0.48 -12.52 7.72
CA ARG A 37 -0.48 -12.17 9.14
C ARG A 37 -1.92 -12.21 9.67
N ALA A 38 -2.38 -13.40 10.03
CA ALA A 38 -3.79 -13.65 10.40
C ALA A 38 -3.95 -14.20 11.84
N PRO A 39 -3.57 -13.42 12.89
CA PRO A 39 -3.66 -13.87 14.27
C PRO A 39 -5.08 -14.11 14.79
N ILE A 40 -6.12 -13.57 14.16
CA ILE A 40 -7.51 -13.63 14.64
C ILE A 40 -8.23 -14.86 14.06
N SER A 41 -8.21 -15.02 12.74
CA SER A 41 -8.92 -16.11 12.06
C SER A 41 -8.09 -17.40 11.99
N GLY A 42 -6.76 -17.29 11.99
CA GLY A 42 -5.85 -18.39 11.68
C GLY A 42 -5.91 -18.82 10.20
N VAL A 43 -6.65 -18.12 9.35
CA VAL A 43 -6.80 -18.43 7.93
C VAL A 43 -5.74 -17.67 7.14
N GLN A 44 -4.85 -18.40 6.47
CA GLN A 44 -3.84 -17.83 5.58
C GLN A 44 -4.39 -17.78 4.17
N ASP A 45 -4.33 -16.60 3.55
CA ASP A 45 -4.88 -16.34 2.23
C ASP A 45 -3.86 -15.55 1.39
N ALA A 46 -3.74 -15.90 0.10
CA ALA A 46 -2.78 -15.29 -0.79
C ALA A 46 -3.30 -15.18 -2.23
N VAL A 47 -3.09 -14.01 -2.84
CA VAL A 47 -3.46 -13.71 -4.22
C VAL A 47 -2.19 -13.36 -4.98
N LEU A 48 -2.01 -13.91 -6.18
CA LEU A 48 -0.83 -13.64 -7.01
C LEU A 48 -1.23 -12.99 -8.32
N GLY A 49 -0.56 -11.89 -8.65
CA GLY A 49 -0.80 -11.13 -9.86
C GLY A 49 0.42 -11.09 -10.78
N LEU A 50 0.23 -11.36 -12.07
CA LEU A 50 1.21 -11.10 -13.12
C LEU A 50 0.92 -9.73 -13.74
N ALA A 51 1.80 -8.76 -13.51
CA ALA A 51 1.65 -7.41 -14.03
C ALA A 51 2.16 -7.28 -15.47
N SER A 52 1.85 -6.16 -16.13
CA SER A 52 2.32 -5.89 -17.50
C SER A 52 3.83 -5.70 -17.63
N SER A 53 4.52 -5.46 -16.52
CA SER A 53 5.98 -5.45 -16.43
C SER A 53 6.64 -6.84 -16.42
N ASP A 54 5.87 -7.93 -16.60
CA ASP A 54 6.29 -9.33 -16.41
C ASP A 54 6.73 -9.67 -14.97
N ARG A 55 6.53 -8.77 -14.01
CA ARG A 55 6.78 -9.03 -12.59
C ARG A 55 5.58 -9.69 -11.94
N ILE A 56 5.85 -10.51 -10.93
CA ILE A 56 4.81 -11.14 -10.11
C ILE A 56 4.70 -10.36 -8.79
N PHE A 57 3.48 -9.99 -8.44
CA PHE A 57 3.13 -9.32 -7.20
C PHE A 57 2.28 -10.24 -6.34
N LEU A 58 2.57 -10.26 -5.05
CA LEU A 58 1.82 -11.03 -4.06
C LEU A 58 0.95 -10.09 -3.24
N GLY A 59 -0.24 -10.58 -2.92
CA GLY A 59 -1.12 -10.06 -1.90
C GLY A 59 -1.43 -11.12 -0.86
N VAL A 60 -1.47 -10.74 0.42
CA VAL A 60 -1.82 -11.65 1.52
C VAL A 60 -2.74 -10.94 2.50
N ASN A 61 -3.52 -11.70 3.26
CA ASN A 61 -4.37 -11.12 4.29
C ASN A 61 -3.56 -10.69 5.53
N VAL A 62 -3.99 -9.57 6.13
CA VAL A 62 -3.39 -8.97 7.33
C VAL A 62 -4.49 -8.59 8.31
N GLU A 63 -4.39 -9.07 9.54
CA GLU A 63 -5.35 -8.82 10.61
C GLU A 63 -4.66 -8.15 11.80
N PHE A 64 -5.42 -7.32 12.52
CA PHE A 64 -4.90 -6.51 13.63
C PHE A 64 -5.69 -6.79 14.90
N GLU A 65 -5.06 -7.47 15.86
CA GLU A 65 -5.65 -7.70 17.19
C GLU A 65 -5.94 -6.37 17.89
N GLY A 66 -7.04 -6.31 18.66
CA GLY A 66 -7.44 -5.11 19.40
C GLY A 66 -8.13 -4.03 18.56
N LEU A 67 -8.27 -4.22 17.24
CA LEU A 67 -8.96 -3.29 16.35
C LEU A 67 -10.26 -3.90 15.77
N PRO A 68 -11.24 -3.04 15.42
CA PRO A 68 -12.39 -3.48 14.63
C PRO A 68 -11.97 -4.13 13.31
N LEU A 69 -12.72 -5.15 12.86
CA LEU A 69 -12.40 -5.95 11.67
C LEU A 69 -12.24 -5.15 10.37
N HIS A 70 -12.82 -3.95 10.26
CA HIS A 70 -12.67 -3.09 9.08
C HIS A 70 -11.26 -2.50 8.92
N HIS A 71 -10.37 -2.68 9.90
CA HIS A 71 -8.96 -2.32 9.75
C HIS A 71 -8.14 -3.38 8.99
N SER A 72 -8.61 -4.63 8.97
CA SER A 72 -7.92 -5.74 8.28
C SER A 72 -7.79 -5.48 6.78
N ILE A 73 -6.78 -6.11 6.18
CA ILE A 73 -6.46 -6.02 4.76
C ILE A 73 -6.71 -7.39 4.15
N SER A 74 -7.57 -7.48 3.13
CA SER A 74 -7.74 -8.73 2.36
C SER A 74 -6.53 -8.99 1.44
N ALA A 75 -6.35 -10.23 0.99
CA ALA A 75 -5.25 -10.55 0.08
C ALA A 75 -5.35 -9.78 -1.26
N GLU A 76 -6.56 -9.54 -1.77
CA GLU A 76 -6.81 -8.74 -2.96
C GLU A 76 -6.49 -7.26 -2.72
N GLN A 77 -6.91 -6.69 -1.58
CA GLN A 77 -6.57 -5.31 -1.22
C GLN A 77 -5.07 -5.12 -1.10
N PHE A 78 -4.37 -6.10 -0.53
CA PHE A 78 -2.92 -6.10 -0.47
C PHE A 78 -2.32 -6.11 -1.87
N LEU A 79 -2.75 -7.01 -2.77
CA LEU A 79 -2.22 -7.09 -4.14
C LEU A 79 -2.41 -5.75 -4.87
N VAL A 80 -3.60 -5.17 -4.80
CA VAL A 80 -3.91 -3.88 -5.43
C VAL A 80 -3.01 -2.77 -4.90
N ALA A 81 -2.83 -2.69 -3.57
CA ALA A 81 -1.93 -1.72 -2.97
C ALA A 81 -0.48 -1.95 -3.41
N ASN A 82 -0.02 -3.20 -3.43
CA ASN A 82 1.34 -3.57 -3.84
C ASN A 82 1.61 -3.17 -5.30
N LEU A 83 0.67 -3.43 -6.21
CA LEU A 83 0.73 -2.97 -7.61
C LEU A 83 0.81 -1.44 -7.70
N ALA A 84 -0.10 -0.73 -7.02
CA ALA A 84 -0.15 0.73 -7.04
C ALA A 84 1.15 1.36 -6.49
N LEU A 85 1.67 0.84 -5.38
CA LEU A 85 2.90 1.32 -4.72
C LEU A 85 4.15 1.19 -5.59
N ASN A 86 4.11 0.25 -6.54
CA ASN A 86 5.17 -0.06 -7.50
C ASN A 86 4.87 0.45 -8.92
N PHE A 87 3.83 1.29 -9.08
CA PHE A 87 3.44 1.95 -10.32
C PHE A 87 3.11 0.99 -11.47
N GLU A 88 2.60 -0.20 -11.13
CA GLU A 88 2.02 -1.08 -12.14
C GLU A 88 0.70 -0.52 -12.64
N GLN A 89 0.54 -0.52 -13.95
CA GLN A 89 -0.64 0.06 -14.60
C GLN A 89 -1.66 -1.00 -14.99
N GLU A 90 -1.23 -2.25 -15.15
CA GLU A 90 -2.09 -3.31 -15.66
C GLU A 90 -1.73 -4.65 -15.04
N LEU A 91 -2.75 -5.49 -14.87
CA LEU A 91 -2.66 -6.85 -14.36
C LEU A 91 -3.10 -7.81 -15.47
N HIS A 92 -2.15 -8.56 -16.04
CA HIS A 92 -2.41 -9.51 -17.13
C HIS A 92 -3.11 -10.78 -16.65
N ALA A 93 -2.77 -11.28 -15.46
CA ALA A 93 -3.38 -12.48 -14.91
C ALA A 93 -3.38 -12.45 -13.38
N CYS A 94 -4.36 -13.10 -12.76
CA CYS A 94 -4.44 -13.21 -11.31
C CYS A 94 -4.88 -14.60 -10.87
N LEU A 95 -4.22 -15.14 -9.84
CA LEU A 95 -4.68 -16.31 -9.09
C LEU A 95 -5.36 -15.83 -7.81
N ILE A 96 -6.67 -16.07 -7.67
CA ILE A 96 -7.47 -15.73 -6.49
C ILE A 96 -7.90 -17.04 -5.80
N PRO A 97 -7.70 -17.19 -4.49
CA PRO A 97 -8.17 -18.37 -3.76
C PRO A 97 -9.67 -18.57 -3.91
N SER A 98 -10.11 -19.82 -4.07
CA SER A 98 -11.48 -20.27 -4.36
C SER A 98 -12.06 -20.00 -5.78
N ARG A 99 -11.33 -19.35 -6.69
CA ARG A 99 -11.70 -19.26 -8.11
C ARG A 99 -10.48 -19.51 -9.01
N PHE A 100 -10.52 -20.60 -9.79
CA PHE A 100 -9.55 -20.86 -10.85
C PHE A 100 -9.37 -19.61 -11.73
N TYR A 101 -8.11 -19.27 -12.03
CA TYR A 101 -7.64 -18.27 -13.01
C TYR A 101 -8.70 -17.30 -13.54
N LEU A 102 -8.58 -16.03 -13.17
CA LEU A 102 -9.16 -14.97 -13.99
C LEU A 102 -8.15 -14.68 -15.12
N GLU A 103 -8.35 -15.32 -16.27
CA GLU A 103 -7.72 -14.88 -17.52
C GLU A 103 -8.39 -13.57 -17.96
N SER A 104 -7.56 -12.55 -18.16
CA SER A 104 -7.85 -11.23 -18.73
C SER A 104 -8.98 -10.42 -18.08
N PHE A 105 -8.60 -9.31 -17.43
CA PHE A 105 -9.51 -8.17 -17.34
C PHE A 105 -9.67 -7.61 -18.77
N GLU A 106 -10.90 -7.50 -19.27
CA GLU A 106 -11.16 -6.88 -20.59
C GLU A 106 -10.67 -5.43 -20.62
N GLU A 107 -10.01 -5.08 -21.73
CA GLU A 107 -9.49 -3.80 -22.33
C GLU A 107 -9.41 -2.46 -21.55
N ASP A 108 -10.02 -2.29 -20.39
CA ASP A 108 -9.93 -1.06 -19.60
C ASP A 108 -9.02 -1.25 -18.38
N VAL A 109 -7.89 -0.55 -18.39
CA VAL A 109 -7.01 -0.39 -17.22
C VAL A 109 -7.86 -0.02 -16.00
N PRO A 110 -7.79 -0.75 -14.88
CA PRO A 110 -8.49 -0.35 -13.67
C PRO A 110 -8.10 1.08 -13.32
N LEU A 111 -9.06 2.02 -13.33
CA LEU A 111 -8.81 3.46 -13.08
C LEU A 111 -8.02 3.72 -11.78
N LEU A 112 -8.06 2.76 -10.87
CA LEU A 112 -7.34 2.71 -9.61
C LEU A 112 -5.81 2.72 -9.75
N LEU A 113 -5.27 2.11 -10.81
CA LEU A 113 -3.84 1.99 -11.07
C LEU A 113 -3.30 3.12 -11.96
N VAL A 114 -4.19 3.97 -12.49
CA VAL A 114 -3.80 5.13 -13.28
C VAL A 114 -3.06 6.13 -12.38
N PRO A 115 -1.87 6.62 -12.78
CA PRO A 115 -1.11 7.59 -12.00
C PRO A 115 -1.94 8.83 -11.64
N GLN A 116 -2.00 9.16 -10.36
CA GLN A 116 -2.72 10.32 -9.85
C GLN A 116 -1.75 11.46 -9.50
N ASN A 117 -2.25 12.70 -9.62
CA ASN A 117 -1.62 13.87 -9.04
C ASN A 117 -2.68 14.84 -8.51
N ASN A 118 -2.92 14.80 -7.20
CA ASN A 118 -3.93 15.64 -6.54
C ASN A 118 -3.51 17.11 -6.37
N ARG A 119 -2.28 17.49 -6.74
CA ARG A 119 -1.75 18.86 -6.66
C ARG A 119 -1.91 19.50 -5.27
N LEU A 120 -1.70 18.70 -4.23
CA LEU A 120 -1.61 19.16 -2.86
C LEU A 120 -0.27 19.85 -2.64
N ALA A 121 -0.32 21.02 -2.01
CA ALA A 121 0.85 21.76 -1.57
C ALA A 121 0.74 22.14 -0.10
N HIS A 122 1.90 22.41 0.51
CA HIS A 122 1.95 22.90 1.88
C HIS A 122 1.38 24.31 1.98
N SER A 123 0.64 24.57 3.06
CA SER A 123 0.11 25.89 3.41
C SER A 123 1.19 26.87 3.87
N ASP A 124 2.37 26.36 4.25
CA ASP A 124 3.42 27.15 4.89
C ASP A 124 4.54 27.51 3.88
N PRO A 125 4.66 28.78 3.47
CA PRO A 125 5.72 29.24 2.56
C PRO A 125 7.11 29.28 3.21
N PHE A 126 7.25 29.07 4.53
CA PHE A 126 8.55 29.07 5.21
C PHE A 126 9.35 27.77 5.11
N SER A 127 8.78 26.68 4.56
CA SER A 127 9.51 25.43 4.31
C SER A 127 10.16 25.35 2.91
N ALA A 128 10.41 26.48 2.24
CA ALA A 128 11.19 26.52 1.00
C ALA A 128 12.63 25.94 1.19
N ALA A 129 13.08 25.79 2.45
CA ALA A 129 14.31 25.08 2.81
C ALA A 129 14.20 23.54 2.76
N GLU A 130 13.00 22.97 2.60
CA GLU A 130 12.75 21.52 2.48
C GLU A 130 12.23 21.14 1.08
N ILE A 131 12.61 21.88 0.02
CA ILE A 131 12.42 21.38 -1.34
C ILE A 131 13.40 20.22 -1.55
N CYS A 132 12.96 19.03 -1.16
CA CYS A 132 13.69 17.80 -1.39
C CYS A 132 13.89 17.64 -2.90
N SER A 133 15.16 17.58 -3.34
CA SER A 133 15.53 17.50 -4.77
C SER A 133 14.90 16.30 -5.48
N ASN A 134 14.54 15.26 -4.72
CA ASN A 134 13.76 14.12 -5.18
C ASN A 134 12.71 13.73 -4.11
N PRO A 135 11.45 14.17 -4.23
CA PRO A 135 10.40 13.86 -3.25
C PRO A 135 10.12 12.37 -3.10
N GLU A 136 10.37 11.55 -4.13
CA GLU A 136 10.14 10.11 -4.09
C GLU A 136 11.16 9.35 -3.25
N HIS A 137 12.38 9.88 -3.15
CA HIS A 137 13.52 9.28 -2.44
C HIS A 137 13.99 10.14 -1.26
N CYS A 138 13.18 11.11 -0.85
CA CYS A 138 13.44 11.96 0.30
C CYS A 138 13.39 11.14 1.60
N SER A 139 14.29 11.43 2.54
CA SER A 139 14.30 10.83 3.89
C SER A 139 13.29 11.48 4.83
N HIS A 140 12.81 12.69 4.52
CA HIS A 140 11.82 13.38 5.34
C HIS A 140 10.44 12.75 5.19
N LEU A 141 9.88 12.28 6.31
CA LEU A 141 8.55 11.67 6.36
C LEU A 141 7.45 12.57 5.79
N LYS A 142 7.49 13.87 6.08
CA LYS A 142 6.50 14.84 5.58
C LYS A 142 6.49 14.92 4.06
N CYS A 143 7.66 15.01 3.42
CA CYS A 143 7.76 15.03 1.95
C CYS A 143 7.26 13.72 1.32
N ARG A 144 7.57 12.58 1.95
CA ARG A 144 7.14 11.26 1.48
C ARG A 144 5.63 11.06 1.65
N ALA A 145 5.05 11.52 2.76
CA ALA A 145 3.61 11.49 2.99
C ALA A 145 2.85 12.41 2.02
N LEU A 146 3.37 13.62 1.74
CA LEU A 146 2.77 14.52 0.75
C LEU A 146 2.83 13.94 -0.66
N THR A 147 3.97 13.35 -1.04
CA THR A 147 4.13 12.67 -2.33
C THR A 147 3.15 11.51 -2.46
N ALA A 148 2.95 10.75 -1.39
CA ALA A 148 1.94 9.69 -1.34
C ALA A 148 0.52 10.26 -1.46
N ALA A 149 0.17 11.32 -0.72
CA ALA A 149 -1.15 11.95 -0.79
C ALA A 149 -1.46 12.46 -2.22
N ASN A 150 -0.44 12.98 -2.91
CA ASN A 150 -0.59 13.38 -4.31
C ASN A 150 -0.88 12.20 -5.26
N LYS A 151 -0.48 10.98 -4.91
CA LYS A 151 -0.75 9.74 -5.66
C LYS A 151 -2.03 9.03 -5.24
N SER A 152 -2.73 9.54 -4.22
CA SER A 152 -3.96 8.95 -3.72
C SER A 152 -5.05 8.90 -4.79
N TYR A 153 -5.74 7.77 -4.87
CA TYR A 153 -6.97 7.64 -5.64
C TYR A 153 -8.15 7.94 -4.70
N ALA A 154 -8.58 9.20 -4.68
CA ALA A 154 -9.69 9.70 -3.87
C ALA A 154 -10.81 10.30 -4.74
N GLN A 155 -11.25 9.53 -5.74
CA GLN A 155 -12.17 10.02 -6.77
C GLN A 155 -13.56 10.37 -6.21
N TYR A 156 -14.01 9.73 -5.13
CA TYR A 156 -15.38 9.86 -4.64
C TYR A 156 -15.47 10.92 -3.55
N SER A 157 -14.66 10.81 -2.49
CA SER A 157 -14.70 11.78 -1.39
C SER A 157 -14.04 13.12 -1.75
N LYS A 158 -13.14 13.12 -2.75
CA LYS A 158 -12.22 14.23 -3.04
C LYS A 158 -11.33 14.61 -1.86
N CYS A 159 -11.05 13.65 -0.97
CA CYS A 159 -10.22 13.82 0.23
C CYS A 159 -8.92 12.99 0.11
N PRO A 160 -7.98 13.36 -0.78
CA PRO A 160 -6.72 12.66 -0.93
C PRO A 160 -5.90 12.70 0.36
N SER A 161 -5.27 11.57 0.67
CA SER A 161 -4.45 11.41 1.86
C SER A 161 -3.32 10.39 1.65
N GLY A 162 -2.23 10.57 2.40
CA GLY A 162 -1.03 9.76 2.30
C GLY A 162 -0.29 9.68 3.62
N VAL A 163 0.39 8.57 3.84
CA VAL A 163 1.15 8.26 5.05
C VAL A 163 2.57 7.88 4.68
N ALA A 164 3.51 8.30 5.52
CA ALA A 164 4.87 7.78 5.54
C ALA A 164 5.19 7.19 6.91
N LEU A 165 5.87 6.04 6.94
CA LEU A 165 6.32 5.33 8.15
C LEU A 165 7.84 5.25 8.13
N ILE A 166 8.49 5.21 9.29
CA ILE A 166 9.95 4.95 9.40
C ILE A 166 10.26 3.79 10.35
N CYS A 167 11.15 2.91 9.91
CA CYS A 167 11.70 1.81 10.69
C CYS A 167 13.18 1.68 10.36
N GLU A 168 14.05 1.78 11.37
CA GLU A 168 15.51 1.65 11.22
C GLU A 168 16.12 2.52 10.11
N GLY A 169 15.61 3.75 9.93
CA GLY A 169 16.09 4.69 8.91
C GLY A 169 15.44 4.55 7.53
N GLU A 170 14.70 3.45 7.29
CA GLU A 170 14.00 3.22 6.03
C GLU A 170 12.58 3.79 6.06
N VAL A 171 12.20 4.48 4.99
CA VAL A 171 10.88 5.12 4.86
C VAL A 171 9.96 4.29 3.97
N TYR A 172 8.76 4.03 4.48
CA TYR A 172 7.66 3.34 3.81
C TYR A 172 6.52 4.30 3.53
N ARG A 173 5.77 4.06 2.45
CA ARG A 173 4.74 4.99 1.96
C ARG A 173 3.44 4.26 1.67
N GLY A 174 2.33 4.96 1.85
CA GLY A 174 1.00 4.49 1.51
C GLY A 174 0.07 5.64 1.23
N TRP A 175 -0.94 5.43 0.40
CA TRP A 175 -1.94 6.43 0.06
C TRP A 175 -3.34 5.84 0.06
N CYS A 176 -4.33 6.70 0.20
CA CYS A 176 -5.72 6.27 0.15
C CYS A 176 -6.08 5.77 -1.26
N ILE A 177 -6.73 4.61 -1.29
CA ILE A 177 -7.18 3.90 -2.49
C ILE A 177 -8.69 3.68 -2.32
N GLU A 178 -9.50 4.58 -2.86
CA GLU A 178 -10.95 4.53 -2.70
C GLU A 178 -11.63 3.52 -3.64
N SER A 179 -12.75 2.99 -3.15
CA SER A 179 -13.70 2.21 -3.94
C SER A 179 -15.09 2.86 -3.88
N ALA A 180 -15.88 2.72 -4.95
CA ALA A 180 -17.27 3.19 -4.99
C ALA A 180 -18.14 2.61 -3.85
N ALA A 181 -17.80 1.42 -3.35
CA ALA A 181 -18.50 0.78 -2.25
C ALA A 181 -18.13 1.37 -0.86
N TYR A 182 -17.13 2.26 -0.79
CA TYR A 182 -16.51 2.87 0.39
C TYR A 182 -15.92 1.89 1.42
N ASN A 183 -16.66 0.88 1.87
CA ASN A 183 -16.20 -0.14 2.82
C ASN A 183 -15.05 -1.01 2.30
N LEU A 184 -14.83 -1.05 0.98
CA LEU A 184 -13.70 -1.73 0.34
C LEU A 184 -12.49 -0.81 0.13
N SER A 185 -12.59 0.47 0.50
CA SER A 185 -11.47 1.42 0.36
C SER A 185 -10.35 1.04 1.32
N LEU A 186 -9.11 1.21 0.85
CA LEU A 186 -7.93 1.00 1.67
C LEU A 186 -7.40 2.34 2.19
N GLY A 187 -7.33 2.48 3.51
CA GLY A 187 -6.80 3.67 4.16
C GLY A 187 -5.28 3.81 3.93
N PRO A 188 -4.74 5.04 4.06
CA PRO A 188 -3.34 5.30 3.75
C PRO A 188 -2.36 4.61 4.71
N VAL A 189 -2.75 4.37 5.97
CA VAL A 189 -1.93 3.60 6.92
C VAL A 189 -1.86 2.14 6.50
N GLN A 190 -2.99 1.50 6.16
CA GLN A 190 -2.99 0.12 5.67
C GLN A 190 -2.13 -0.04 4.41
N ALA A 191 -2.25 0.88 3.44
CA ALA A 191 -1.40 0.88 2.25
C ALA A 191 0.09 1.03 2.62
N ALA A 192 0.43 1.84 3.63
CA ALA A 192 1.82 1.99 4.08
C ALA A 192 2.33 0.73 4.78
N LEU A 193 1.46 -0.03 5.46
CA LEU A 193 1.80 -1.33 6.05
C LEU A 193 2.02 -2.40 4.98
N VAL A 194 1.33 -2.33 3.84
CA VAL A 194 1.61 -3.18 2.67
C VAL A 194 3.05 -2.92 2.17
N ASP A 195 3.42 -1.66 1.96
CA ASP A 195 4.79 -1.29 1.55
C ASP A 195 5.83 -1.72 2.60
N PHE A 196 5.50 -1.57 3.88
CA PHE A 196 6.33 -2.05 4.99
C PHE A 196 6.53 -3.58 4.93
N MET A 197 5.46 -4.36 4.79
CA MET A 197 5.58 -5.81 4.70
C MET A 197 6.38 -6.25 3.48
N ALA A 198 6.18 -5.58 2.34
CA ALA A 198 6.87 -5.91 1.10
C ALA A 198 8.40 -5.71 1.16
N ARG A 199 8.87 -4.71 1.93
CA ARG A 199 10.27 -4.27 1.91
C ARG A 199 11.04 -4.40 3.22
N SER A 200 10.37 -4.73 4.33
CA SER A 200 11.01 -4.78 5.66
C SER A 200 11.63 -6.14 6.03
N GLU A 201 11.65 -7.11 5.12
CA GLU A 201 12.21 -8.44 5.36
C GLU A 201 11.56 -9.16 6.56
N GLY A 202 10.24 -9.00 6.70
CA GLY A 202 9.46 -9.70 7.72
C GLY A 202 9.47 -9.06 9.11
N LYS A 203 10.02 -7.85 9.28
CA LYS A 203 10.00 -7.13 10.57
C LYS A 203 8.57 -6.95 11.11
N GLY A 204 8.45 -6.98 12.43
CA GLY A 204 7.19 -6.73 13.14
C GLY A 204 6.78 -5.25 13.10
N PHE A 205 5.47 -4.99 13.13
CA PHE A 205 4.94 -3.61 13.09
C PHE A 205 5.40 -2.77 14.29
N GLY A 206 5.65 -3.39 15.45
CA GLY A 206 6.18 -2.71 16.64
C GLY A 206 7.57 -2.06 16.45
N MET A 207 8.27 -2.34 15.36
CA MET A 207 9.55 -1.71 15.00
C MET A 207 9.38 -0.35 14.30
N ILE A 208 8.14 0.03 13.94
CA ILE A 208 7.84 1.34 13.37
C ILE A 208 7.99 2.41 14.46
N THR A 209 8.87 3.38 14.22
CA THR A 209 9.27 4.39 15.22
C THR A 209 8.66 5.77 14.96
N GLY A 210 8.19 6.03 13.75
CA GLY A 210 7.54 7.29 13.42
C GLY A 210 6.59 7.17 12.23
N ALA A 211 5.59 8.04 12.21
CA ALA A 211 4.59 8.11 11.17
C ALA A 211 4.15 9.56 10.93
N VAL A 212 3.94 9.90 9.66
CA VAL A 212 3.36 11.18 9.24
C VAL A 212 2.16 10.92 8.35
N LEU A 213 1.00 11.47 8.72
CA LEU A 213 -0.17 11.58 7.85
C LEU A 213 -0.21 12.96 7.19
N VAL A 214 -0.45 12.97 5.88
CA VAL A 214 -0.82 14.16 5.12
C VAL A 214 -2.23 13.98 4.58
N GLU A 215 -3.11 14.94 4.87
CA GLU A 215 -4.48 15.01 4.36
C GLU A 215 -4.87 16.45 4.04
N MET A 216 -5.98 16.67 3.34
CA MET A 216 -6.45 18.02 3.05
C MET A 216 -6.98 18.73 4.31
N ASN A 217 -6.81 20.04 4.36
CA ASN A 217 -7.56 20.89 5.27
C ASN A 217 -9.03 20.93 4.85
N ASP A 218 -9.94 21.05 5.83
CA ASP A 218 -11.40 21.15 5.61
C ASP A 218 -11.99 20.02 4.75
N ALA A 219 -11.43 18.82 4.87
CA ALA A 219 -11.87 17.62 4.15
C ALA A 219 -13.19 17.06 4.73
N ASN A 220 -14.07 16.57 3.86
CA ASN A 220 -15.29 15.86 4.26
C ASN A 220 -15.00 14.51 4.95
N VAL A 221 -13.82 13.94 4.68
CA VAL A 221 -13.33 12.68 5.25
C VAL A 221 -11.94 12.93 5.81
N SER A 222 -11.73 12.57 7.09
CA SER A 222 -10.43 12.60 7.74
C SER A 222 -9.98 11.19 8.10
N GLN A 223 -8.69 10.93 7.95
CA GLN A 223 -8.03 9.68 8.29
C GLN A 223 -7.37 9.74 9.67
N GLU A 224 -7.29 10.91 10.31
CA GLU A 224 -6.50 11.13 11.52
C GLU A 224 -6.88 10.18 12.68
N ALA A 225 -8.18 10.11 13.02
CA ALA A 225 -8.63 9.34 14.18
C ALA A 225 -8.37 7.84 14.02
N THR A 226 -8.70 7.29 12.85
CA THR A 226 -8.46 5.88 12.50
C THR A 226 -6.98 5.58 12.37
N ALA A 227 -6.18 6.49 11.80
CA ALA A 227 -4.72 6.34 11.72
C ALA A 227 -4.09 6.28 13.10
N ARG A 228 -4.51 7.17 14.01
CA ARG A 228 -4.02 7.23 15.39
C ARG A 228 -4.31 5.93 16.13
N ILE A 229 -5.56 5.47 16.13
CA ILE A 229 -5.97 4.23 16.82
C ILE A 229 -5.21 3.01 16.27
N LEU A 230 -5.08 2.89 14.94
CA LEU A 230 -4.35 1.80 14.31
C LEU A 230 -2.87 1.80 14.70
N LEU A 231 -2.18 2.95 14.59
CA LEU A 231 -0.75 3.07 14.89
C LEU A 231 -0.46 2.86 16.38
N GLU A 232 -1.26 3.44 17.28
CA GLU A 232 -1.11 3.23 18.73
C GLU A 232 -1.28 1.76 19.12
N THR A 233 -2.13 1.02 18.40
CA THR A 233 -2.36 -0.41 18.67
C THR A 233 -1.20 -1.28 18.18
N ILE A 234 -0.72 -1.07 16.96
CA ILE A 234 0.29 -1.97 16.34
C ILE A 234 1.74 -1.56 16.64
N ALA A 235 1.96 -0.28 16.96
CA ALA A 235 3.27 0.31 17.21
C ALA A 235 3.18 1.40 18.30
N PRO A 236 3.00 1.03 19.58
CA PRO A 236 2.79 1.99 20.67
C PRO A 236 3.94 3.01 20.88
N GLY A 237 5.15 2.70 20.42
CA GLY A 237 6.31 3.60 20.46
C GLY A 237 6.42 4.56 19.27
N CYS A 238 5.49 4.48 18.30
CA CYS A 238 5.52 5.28 17.09
C CYS A 238 5.15 6.74 17.39
N ASN A 239 6.04 7.67 17.02
CA ASN A 239 5.70 9.10 17.04
C ASN A 239 4.83 9.45 15.82
N PHE A 240 3.56 9.76 16.05
CA PHE A 240 2.59 10.09 15.00
C PHE A 240 2.29 11.58 14.92
N SER A 241 2.42 12.17 13.73
CA SER A 241 2.07 13.56 13.45
C SER A 241 1.21 13.72 12.19
N VAL A 242 0.42 14.79 12.13
CA VAL A 242 -0.52 15.07 11.05
C VAL A 242 -0.23 16.44 10.46
N PHE A 243 -0.16 16.53 9.13
CA PHE A 243 -0.01 17.77 8.39
C PHE A 243 -1.17 17.96 7.43
N ARG A 244 -1.82 19.12 7.53
CA ARG A 244 -2.92 19.49 6.65
C ARG A 244 -2.41 20.34 5.49
N CYS A 245 -2.92 20.06 4.29
CA CYS A 245 -2.51 20.69 3.04
C CYS A 245 -3.71 21.30 2.31
N HIS A 246 -3.44 22.16 1.33
CA HIS A 246 -4.47 22.69 0.44
C HIS A 246 -4.19 22.27 -1.00
N LYS A 247 -5.24 22.23 -1.82
CA LYS A 247 -5.10 22.03 -3.27
C LYS A 247 -4.62 23.32 -3.92
N THR A 248 -3.62 23.26 -4.80
CA THR A 248 -3.22 24.42 -5.60
C THR A 248 -4.25 24.70 -6.68
N ALA A 249 -4.47 25.97 -7.03
CA ALA A 249 -5.36 26.36 -8.12
C ALA A 249 -4.94 25.73 -9.46
N GLU A 250 -5.92 25.42 -10.32
CA GLU A 250 -5.67 25.04 -11.71
C GLU A 250 -5.38 26.32 -12.50
N ASN A 251 -4.18 26.42 -13.09
CA ASN A 251 -3.87 27.46 -14.08
C ASN A 251 -4.52 27.12 -15.42
#